data_AF-A0A660ZDF5-F1
#
_entry.id   AF-A0A660ZDF5-F1
#
_cell.length_a   1.000
_cell.length_b   1.000
_cell.length_c   1.000
_cell.angle_alpha   90.00
_cell.angle_beta   90.00
_cell.angle_gamma   90.00
#
_symmetry.space_group_name_H-M   'P 1'
#
loop_
_entity.id
_entity.type
_entity.pdbx_description
1 polymer ?
#
loop_
_entity_poly.entity_id
_entity_poly.type
_entity_poly.pdbx_seq_one_letter_code
_entity_poly.pdbx_strand_id
1 'polypeptide(L)'
;MSKICWVVSAILLIVTALLSFRVKRYMGELKEKDAQIQAERARIDSLTAEIQKLQSQMSQLETFIKATAAKPQVKPSEQPEVEKLGLTRYEKQILDLIVNNPDIDKLVKFKPTLPGRSWICSSPLNVRFLSEDKVLIIFEDGLISGALIAEITDPNDITKWKVLWQTLLE
;
A
#
# COMPACT_ATOMS: atom_id res chain seq x y z
N MET A 1 33.33 -41.61 -55.48
CA MET A 1 32.52 -40.62 -54.73
C MET A 1 33.20 -39.26 -54.83
N SER A 2 32.46 -38.22 -55.24
CA SER A 2 32.98 -36.86 -55.43
C SER A 2 33.27 -36.17 -54.10
N LYS A 3 34.32 -35.32 -54.04
CA LYS A 3 34.64 -34.45 -52.88
C LYS A 3 33.43 -33.64 -52.40
N ILE A 4 32.52 -33.30 -53.32
CA ILE A 4 31.27 -32.57 -53.03
C ILE A 4 30.36 -33.36 -52.07
N CYS A 5 30.29 -34.69 -52.22
CA CYS A 5 29.44 -35.55 -51.37
C CYS A 5 29.92 -35.55 -49.91
N TRP A 6 31.24 -35.54 -49.69
CA TRP A 6 31.82 -35.44 -48.35
C TRP A 6 31.53 -34.09 -47.69
N VAL A 7 31.65 -33.00 -48.44
CA VAL A 7 31.37 -31.66 -47.92
C VAL A 7 29.89 -31.50 -47.53
N VAL A 8 28.97 -31.97 -48.38
CA VAL A 8 27.53 -31.92 -48.08
C VAL A 8 27.19 -32.75 -46.85
N SER A 9 27.76 -33.94 -46.71
CA SER A 9 27.54 -34.81 -45.53
C SER A 9 28.08 -34.16 -44.25
N ALA A 10 29.27 -33.55 -44.29
CA ALA A 10 29.85 -32.85 -43.15
C ALA A 10 29.01 -31.63 -42.73
N ILE A 11 28.55 -30.82 -43.68
CA ILE A 11 27.66 -29.67 -43.40
C ILE A 11 26.36 -30.16 -42.77
N LEU A 12 25.76 -31.22 -43.30
CA LEU A 12 24.53 -31.79 -42.75
C LEU A 12 24.71 -32.24 -41.29
N LEU A 13 25.81 -32.90 -40.96
CA LEU A 13 26.13 -33.31 -39.59
C LEU A 13 26.32 -32.11 -38.65
N ILE A 14 26.98 -31.05 -39.11
CA ILE A 14 27.18 -29.83 -38.31
C ILE A 14 25.82 -29.16 -38.03
N VAL A 15 24.97 -29.05 -39.05
CA VAL A 15 23.65 -28.43 -38.91
C VAL A 15 22.75 -29.24 -37.98
N THR A 16 22.72 -30.57 -38.10
CA THR A 16 21.92 -31.42 -37.21
C THR A 16 22.41 -31.37 -35.77
N ALA A 17 23.72 -31.33 -35.53
CA ALA A 17 24.28 -31.19 -34.19
C ALA A 17 23.93 -29.82 -33.57
N LEU A 18 24.03 -28.74 -34.36
CA LEU A 18 23.72 -27.38 -33.90
C LEU A 18 22.22 -27.23 -33.56
N LEU A 19 21.34 -27.77 -34.40
CA LEU A 19 19.90 -27.79 -34.14
C LEU A 19 19.58 -28.60 -32.89
N SER A 20 20.16 -29.80 -32.75
CA SER A 20 19.97 -30.65 -31.57
C SER A 20 20.40 -29.96 -30.28
N PHE A 21 21.52 -29.23 -30.32
CA PHE A 21 22.00 -28.45 -29.19
C PHE A 21 21.03 -27.32 -28.82
N ARG A 22 20.55 -26.56 -29.80
CA ARG A 22 19.57 -25.48 -29.59
C ARG A 22 18.27 -26.00 -29.00
N VAL A 23 17.74 -27.11 -29.52
CA VAL A 23 16.51 -27.73 -29.00
C VAL A 23 16.68 -28.15 -27.53
N LYS A 24 17.81 -28.79 -27.19
CA LYS A 24 18.09 -29.16 -25.79
C LYS A 24 18.15 -27.95 -24.87
N ARG A 25 18.80 -26.86 -25.33
CA ARG A 25 18.88 -25.61 -24.57
C ARG A 25 17.48 -25.02 -24.34
N TYR A 26 16.66 -24.89 -25.38
CA TYR A 26 15.32 -24.35 -25.24
C TYR A 26 14.40 -25.23 -24.39
N MET A 27 14.53 -26.57 -24.47
CA MET A 27 13.81 -27.45 -23.54
C MET A 27 14.23 -27.25 -22.08
N GLY A 28 15.52 -27.00 -21.82
CA GLY A 28 16.01 -26.67 -20.50
C GLY A 28 15.41 -25.36 -19.97
N GLU A 29 15.45 -24.30 -20.79
CA GLU A 29 14.87 -22.99 -20.46
C GLU A 29 13.35 -23.09 -20.23
N LEU A 30 12.63 -23.85 -21.06
CA LEU A 30 11.18 -24.09 -20.87
C LEU A 30 10.88 -24.81 -19.57
N LYS A 31 11.66 -25.84 -19.21
CA LYS A 31 11.46 -26.59 -17.97
C LYS A 31 11.71 -25.72 -16.74
N GLU A 32 12.72 -24.86 -16.79
CA GLU A 32 13.00 -23.90 -15.72
C GLU A 32 11.85 -22.89 -15.58
N LYS A 33 11.35 -22.36 -16.70
CA LYS A 33 10.21 -21.45 -16.70
C LYS A 33 8.92 -22.09 -16.19
N ASP A 34 8.67 -23.35 -16.54
CA ASP A 34 7.52 -24.10 -16.02
C ASP A 34 7.60 -24.28 -14.50
N ALA A 35 8.78 -24.59 -13.96
CA ALA A 35 9.00 -24.66 -12.52
C ALA A 35 8.79 -23.31 -11.83
N GLN A 36 9.25 -22.20 -12.43
CA GLN A 36 9.00 -20.84 -11.92
C GLN A 36 7.49 -20.53 -11.89
N ILE A 37 6.76 -20.87 -12.96
CA ILE A 37 5.30 -20.66 -13.03
C ILE A 37 4.58 -21.47 -11.95
N GLN A 38 4.98 -22.72 -11.71
CA GLN A 38 4.37 -23.55 -10.66
C GLN A 38 4.62 -22.98 -9.27
N ALA A 39 5.83 -22.49 -8.99
CA ALA A 39 6.15 -21.86 -7.71
C ALA A 39 5.32 -20.59 -7.47
N GLU A 40 5.18 -19.72 -8.48
CA GLU A 40 4.36 -18.52 -8.38
C GLU A 40 2.87 -18.83 -8.23
N ARG A 41 2.35 -19.87 -8.91
CA ARG A 41 0.97 -20.34 -8.70
C ARG A 41 0.73 -20.76 -7.25
N ALA A 42 1.63 -21.54 -6.66
CA ALA A 42 1.51 -21.95 -5.26
C ALA A 42 1.53 -20.74 -4.30
N ARG A 43 2.33 -19.71 -4.62
CA ARG A 43 2.35 -18.46 -3.87
C ARG A 43 1.03 -17.70 -3.96
N ILE A 44 0.45 -17.60 -5.16
CA ILE A 44 -0.87 -16.97 -5.38
C ILE A 44 -1.96 -17.71 -4.60
N ASP A 45 -1.95 -19.04 -4.62
CA ASP A 45 -2.93 -19.85 -3.88
C ASP A 45 -2.83 -19.60 -2.37
N SER A 46 -1.61 -19.52 -1.83
CA SER A 46 -1.38 -19.18 -0.41
C SER A 46 -1.92 -17.80 -0.05
N LEU A 47 -1.61 -16.78 -0.86
CA LEU A 47 -2.10 -15.41 -0.62
C LEU A 47 -3.62 -15.33 -0.74
N THR A 48 -4.22 -16.07 -1.67
CA THR A 48 -5.67 -16.13 -1.83
C THR A 48 -6.35 -16.70 -0.59
N ALA A 49 -5.78 -17.77 0.00
CA ALA A 49 -6.28 -18.34 1.24
C ALA A 49 -6.16 -17.37 2.44
N GLU A 50 -5.08 -16.58 2.49
CA GLU A 50 -4.89 -15.56 3.52
C GLU A 50 -5.92 -14.42 3.40
N ILE A 51 -6.18 -13.94 2.19
CA ILE A 51 -7.22 -12.94 1.93
C ILE A 51 -8.59 -13.45 2.37
N GLN A 52 -8.95 -14.70 2.05
CA GLN A 52 -10.22 -15.30 2.49
C GLN A 52 -10.33 -15.37 4.02
N LYS A 53 -9.23 -15.72 4.70
CA LYS A 53 -9.18 -15.73 6.16
C LYS A 53 -9.41 -14.33 6.73
N LEU A 54 -8.72 -13.31 6.22
CA LEU A 54 -8.88 -11.93 6.65
C LEU A 54 -10.31 -11.42 6.42
N GLN A 55 -10.91 -11.71 5.26
CA GLN A 55 -12.30 -11.37 4.96
C GLN A 55 -13.28 -12.01 5.98
N SER A 56 -13.04 -13.26 6.38
CA SER A 56 -13.86 -13.91 7.40
C SER A 56 -13.75 -13.22 8.77
N GLN A 57 -12.54 -12.79 9.15
CA GLN A 57 -12.29 -12.06 10.40
C GLN A 57 -12.96 -10.68 10.38
N MET A 58 -12.89 -9.96 9.26
CA MET A 58 -13.58 -8.68 9.10
C MET A 58 -15.10 -8.83 9.26
N SER A 59 -15.69 -9.86 8.63
CA SER A 59 -17.13 -10.13 8.78
C SER A 59 -17.52 -10.45 10.24
N GLN A 60 -16.68 -11.20 10.96
CA GLN A 60 -16.88 -11.46 12.39
C GLN A 60 -16.79 -10.18 13.23
N LEU A 61 -15.83 -9.30 12.95
CA LEU A 61 -15.70 -8.01 13.63
C LEU A 61 -16.89 -7.10 13.34
N GLU A 62 -17.36 -7.03 12.10
CA GLU A 62 -18.55 -6.25 11.73
C GLU A 62 -19.81 -6.74 12.45
N THR A 63 -19.99 -8.06 12.56
CA THR A 63 -21.13 -8.63 13.31
C THR A 63 -21.01 -8.36 14.80
N PHE A 64 -19.81 -8.42 15.37
CA PHE A 64 -19.56 -8.06 16.77
C PHE A 64 -19.88 -6.58 17.03
N ILE A 65 -19.42 -5.67 16.18
CA ILE A 65 -19.72 -4.23 16.29
C ILE A 65 -21.23 -4.00 16.23
N LYS A 66 -21.93 -4.59 15.26
CA LYS A 66 -23.40 -4.50 15.16
C LYS A 66 -24.10 -5.05 16.39
N ALA A 67 -23.64 -6.19 16.94
CA ALA A 67 -24.19 -6.77 18.15
C ALA A 67 -23.96 -5.89 19.40
N THR A 68 -22.80 -5.26 19.52
CA THR A 68 -22.52 -4.29 20.60
C THR A 68 -23.31 -2.99 20.44
N ALA A 69 -23.56 -2.54 19.20
CA ALA A 69 -24.40 -1.38 18.92
C ALA A 69 -25.90 -1.65 19.16
N ALA A 70 -26.33 -2.92 19.13
CA ALA A 70 -27.71 -3.36 19.39
C ALA A 70 -28.01 -3.60 20.88
N LYS A 71 -27.02 -3.51 21.80
CA LYS A 71 -27.30 -3.48 23.25
C LYS A 71 -28.03 -2.15 23.57
N PRO A 72 -29.15 -2.19 24.32
CA PRO A 72 -29.94 -0.99 24.57
C PRO A 72 -29.10 0.05 25.30
N GLN A 73 -28.96 1.22 24.67
CA GLN A 73 -28.51 2.42 25.35
C GLN A 73 -29.43 2.66 26.55
N VAL A 74 -28.84 2.81 27.73
CA VAL A 74 -29.51 3.38 28.89
C VAL A 74 -30.01 4.76 28.47
N LYS A 75 -31.34 4.92 28.46
CA LYS A 75 -32.13 6.12 28.14
C LYS A 75 -31.36 7.44 28.37
N PRO A 76 -31.08 8.22 27.30
CA PRO A 76 -31.02 9.67 27.39
C PRO A 76 -32.31 10.20 26.76
N SER A 77 -33.17 10.78 27.58
CA SER A 77 -34.24 11.66 27.14
C SER A 77 -33.67 12.77 26.25
N GLU A 78 -34.38 13.07 25.16
CA GLU A 78 -34.15 14.10 24.13
C GLU A 78 -33.37 13.65 22.87
N GLN A 79 -34.12 13.21 21.86
CA GLN A 79 -33.76 13.39 20.45
C GLN A 79 -33.95 14.87 20.06
N PRO A 80 -33.26 15.35 19.00
CA PRO A 80 -33.95 15.39 17.72
C PRO A 80 -33.11 14.92 16.50
N GLU A 81 -33.83 14.24 15.61
CA GLU A 81 -33.89 14.50 14.16
C GLU A 81 -32.57 14.44 13.35
N VAL A 82 -32.33 13.27 12.76
CA VAL A 82 -31.23 13.01 11.81
C VAL A 82 -31.65 13.50 10.42
N GLU A 83 -31.30 14.74 10.11
CA GLU A 83 -31.40 15.32 8.77
C GLU A 83 -30.12 14.99 7.95
N LYS A 84 -30.34 14.26 6.86
CA LYS A 84 -29.50 14.04 5.66
C LYS A 84 -28.07 14.60 5.66
N LEU A 85 -27.07 13.69 5.56
CA LEU A 85 -25.76 13.84 4.89
C LEU A 85 -25.29 15.30 4.69
N GLY A 86 -24.96 15.96 5.78
CA GLY A 86 -24.22 17.21 5.79
C GLY A 86 -23.06 17.05 6.75
N LEU A 87 -21.83 17.26 6.27
CA LEU A 87 -20.69 17.45 7.18
C LEU A 87 -21.14 18.40 8.29
N THR A 88 -20.95 17.97 9.53
CA THR A 88 -21.34 18.73 10.71
C THR A 88 -20.71 20.12 10.64
N ARG A 89 -21.37 21.12 11.22
CA ARG A 89 -20.88 22.52 11.23
C ARG A 89 -19.42 22.61 11.74
N TYR A 90 -19.07 21.70 12.64
CA TYR A 90 -17.73 21.51 13.19
C TYR A 90 -16.74 20.95 12.17
N GLU A 91 -17.11 19.91 11.41
CA GLU A 91 -16.27 19.34 10.35
C GLU A 91 -16.05 20.32 9.19
N LYS A 92 -17.05 21.14 8.84
CA LYS A 92 -16.89 22.22 7.85
C LYS A 92 -15.97 23.33 8.35
N GLN A 93 -16.07 23.71 9.63
CA GLN A 93 -15.15 24.68 10.23
C GLN A 93 -13.71 24.16 10.28
N ILE A 94 -13.51 22.88 10.60
CA ILE A 94 -12.20 22.24 10.58
C ILE A 94 -11.63 22.16 9.15
N LEU A 95 -12.46 21.81 8.16
CA LEU A 95 -12.05 21.81 6.75
C LEU A 95 -11.66 23.21 6.25
N ASP A 96 -12.43 24.25 6.59
CA ASP A 96 -12.08 25.63 6.23
C ASP A 96 -10.82 26.11 6.96
N LEU A 97 -10.61 25.69 8.21
CA LEU A 97 -9.39 25.96 8.97
C LEU A 97 -8.16 25.24 8.39
N ILE A 98 -8.31 24.03 7.86
CA ILE A 98 -7.22 23.24 7.27
C ILE A 98 -6.90 23.73 5.84
N VAL A 99 -7.92 23.89 4.99
CA VAL A 99 -7.73 24.25 3.58
C VAL A 99 -7.17 25.68 3.43
N ASN A 100 -7.51 26.58 4.34
CA ASN A 100 -7.03 27.96 4.31
C ASN A 100 -5.82 28.23 5.21
N ASN A 101 -5.22 27.20 5.85
CA ASN A 101 -4.03 27.39 6.66
C ASN A 101 -2.79 27.47 5.76
N PRO A 102 -2.15 28.65 5.64
CA PRO A 102 -0.97 28.83 4.79
C PRO A 102 0.22 27.95 5.21
N ASP A 103 0.25 27.46 6.44
CA ASP A 103 1.34 26.63 6.95
C ASP A 103 1.18 25.14 6.59
N ILE A 104 -0.05 24.66 6.32
CA ILE A 104 -0.28 23.32 5.76
C ILE A 104 0.21 23.27 4.32
N ASP A 105 -0.04 24.33 3.56
CA ASP A 105 0.43 24.44 2.18
C ASP A 105 1.98 24.46 2.12
N LYS A 106 2.64 25.04 3.13
CA LYS A 106 4.09 24.94 3.31
C LYS A 106 4.53 23.53 3.70
N LEU A 107 3.85 22.86 4.62
CA LEU A 107 4.18 21.48 5.05
C LEU A 107 4.11 20.48 3.90
N VAL A 108 3.08 20.57 3.05
CA VAL A 108 2.93 19.73 1.86
C VAL A 108 4.02 20.05 0.83
N LYS A 109 4.37 21.32 0.64
CA LYS A 109 5.47 21.74 -0.25
C LYS A 109 6.85 21.31 0.25
N PHE A 110 7.07 21.30 1.57
CA PHE A 110 8.37 20.97 2.15
C PHE A 110 8.72 19.48 2.12
N LYS A 111 7.74 18.57 1.91
CA LYS A 111 7.95 17.11 1.93
C LYS A 111 8.88 16.69 3.09
N PRO A 112 8.46 16.90 4.33
CA PRO A 112 9.36 16.78 5.47
C PRO A 112 9.98 15.39 5.56
N THR A 113 11.30 15.37 5.52
CA THR A 113 12.11 14.17 5.61
C THR A 113 12.38 13.92 7.10
N LEU A 114 11.72 12.92 7.68
CA LEU A 114 12.08 12.47 9.03
C LEU A 114 13.43 11.74 8.98
N PRO A 115 14.22 11.78 10.06
CA PRO A 115 15.54 11.14 10.08
C PRO A 115 15.42 9.64 9.79
N GLY A 116 16.02 9.21 8.67
CA GLY A 116 16.20 7.82 8.30
C GLY A 116 15.46 7.34 7.05
N ARG A 117 14.45 8.07 6.53
CA ARG A 117 13.73 7.73 5.29
C ARG A 117 13.04 8.96 4.67
N SER A 118 12.81 8.95 3.36
CA SER A 118 12.08 9.99 2.62
C SER A 118 10.58 9.71 2.62
N TRP A 119 9.79 10.45 3.39
CA TRP A 119 8.34 10.26 3.47
C TRP A 119 7.67 11.39 2.71
N ILE A 120 6.68 11.07 1.89
CA ILE A 120 5.95 12.05 1.11
C ILE A 120 4.56 12.17 1.71
N CYS A 121 4.28 13.31 2.35
CA CYS A 121 2.90 13.72 2.59
C CYS A 121 2.33 14.21 1.26
N SER A 122 1.70 13.30 0.52
CA SER A 122 1.28 13.53 -0.87
C SER A 122 0.11 14.50 -1.01
N SER A 123 -0.62 14.78 0.08
CA SER A 123 -1.83 15.60 0.05
C SER A 123 -2.05 16.36 1.37
N PRO A 124 -2.59 17.59 1.34
CA PRO A 124 -3.08 18.29 2.53
C PRO A 124 -4.16 17.49 3.29
N LEU A 125 -4.93 16.66 2.58
CA LEU A 125 -5.97 15.81 3.19
C LEU A 125 -5.40 14.73 4.12
N ASN A 126 -4.10 14.47 4.02
CA ASN A 126 -3.41 13.49 4.84
C ASN A 126 -2.90 14.09 6.16
N VAL A 127 -3.10 15.38 6.39
CA VAL A 127 -2.71 16.07 7.63
C VAL A 127 -3.96 16.47 8.40
N ARG A 128 -4.08 16.06 9.65
CA ARG A 128 -5.19 16.42 10.55
C ARG A 128 -4.66 16.89 11.88
N PHE A 129 -5.11 18.07 12.34
CA PHE A 129 -4.79 18.52 13.69
C PHE A 129 -5.67 17.79 14.70
N LEU A 130 -5.03 17.18 15.70
CA LEU A 130 -5.68 16.57 16.85
C LEU A 130 -5.85 17.59 17.98
N SER A 131 -4.91 18.54 18.09
CA SER A 131 -4.92 19.70 18.98
C SER A 131 -4.06 20.82 18.38
N GLU A 132 -3.96 21.97 19.05
CA GLU A 132 -3.13 23.11 18.62
C GLU A 132 -1.66 22.71 18.41
N ASP A 133 -1.18 21.77 19.22
CA ASP A 133 0.20 21.28 19.27
C ASP A 133 0.36 19.86 18.73
N LYS A 134 -0.69 19.20 18.20
CA LYS A 134 -0.59 17.81 17.73
C LYS A 134 -1.21 17.61 16.37
N VAL A 135 -0.50 16.87 15.54
CA VAL A 135 -0.90 16.59 14.16
C VAL A 135 -0.78 15.10 13.86
N LEU A 136 -1.83 14.57 13.27
CA LEU A 136 -1.87 13.26 12.62
C LEU A 136 -1.47 13.45 11.16
N ILE A 137 -0.45 12.72 10.73
CA ILE A 137 0.01 12.68 9.34
C ILE A 137 -0.14 11.26 8.84
N ILE A 138 -0.95 11.10 7.80
CA ILE A 138 -1.05 9.87 7.00
C ILE A 138 0.01 9.98 5.90
N PHE A 139 0.82 8.95 5.74
CA PHE A 139 1.92 8.97 4.78
C PHE A 139 1.82 7.74 3.86
N GLU A 140 2.29 7.92 2.63
CA GLU A 140 2.38 6.86 1.64
C GLU A 140 3.57 7.13 0.71
N ASP A 141 4.49 6.16 0.62
CA ASP A 141 5.70 6.25 -0.25
C ASP A 141 5.64 5.21 -1.39
N GLY A 142 4.44 4.83 -1.81
CA GLY A 142 4.18 3.83 -2.86
C GLY A 142 4.53 2.37 -2.51
N LEU A 143 5.35 2.14 -1.49
CA LEU A 143 5.69 0.82 -0.95
C LEU A 143 5.16 0.59 0.46
N ILE A 144 4.98 1.66 1.22
CA ILE A 144 4.62 1.62 2.63
C ILE A 144 3.62 2.75 2.86
N SER A 145 2.52 2.43 3.52
CA SER A 145 1.56 3.40 4.02
C SER A 145 1.53 3.37 5.55
N GLY A 146 1.03 4.42 6.17
CA GLY A 146 0.85 4.43 7.62
C GLY A 146 0.39 5.77 8.17
N ALA A 147 0.43 5.87 9.50
CA ALA A 147 0.03 7.08 10.21
C ALA A 147 1.01 7.39 11.33
N LEU A 148 1.30 8.67 11.54
CA LEU A 148 2.09 9.15 12.67
C LEU A 148 1.38 10.32 13.36
N ILE A 149 1.56 10.40 14.68
CA ILE A 149 1.14 11.55 15.47
C ILE A 149 2.40 12.27 15.91
N ALA A 150 2.51 13.54 15.59
CA ALA A 150 3.61 14.40 15.97
C ALA A 150 3.11 15.57 16.84
N GLU A 151 3.92 15.95 17.81
CA GLU A 151 3.79 17.17 18.59
C GLU A 151 4.59 18.30 17.92
N ILE A 152 3.92 19.41 17.64
CA ILE A 152 4.46 20.59 16.99
C ILE A 152 5.07 21.48 18.06
N THR A 153 6.40 21.40 18.21
CA THR A 153 7.14 22.29 19.11
C THR A 153 7.44 23.65 18.47
N ASP A 154 7.63 23.68 17.15
CA ASP A 154 7.85 24.89 16.36
C ASP A 154 7.22 24.70 14.97
N PRO A 155 6.14 25.41 14.62
CA PRO A 155 5.46 25.22 13.33
C PRO A 155 6.33 25.59 12.13
N ASN A 156 7.40 26.37 12.33
CA ASN A 156 8.32 26.77 11.26
C ASN A 156 9.53 25.82 11.13
N ASP A 157 9.73 24.90 12.08
CA ASP A 157 10.87 24.00 12.10
C ASP A 157 10.44 22.56 12.42
N ILE A 158 10.22 21.78 11.37
CA ILE A 158 9.81 20.36 11.46
C ILE A 158 10.85 19.48 12.17
N THR A 159 12.12 19.89 12.23
CA THR A 159 13.15 19.10 12.91
C THR A 159 12.97 19.10 14.42
N LYS A 160 12.24 20.08 14.94
CA LYS A 160 11.86 20.16 16.36
C LYS A 160 10.58 19.40 16.68
N TRP A 161 9.89 18.84 15.68
CA TRP A 161 8.66 18.10 15.92
C TRP A 161 8.97 16.75 16.55
N LYS A 162 8.18 16.38 17.55
CA LYS A 162 8.37 15.15 18.30
C LYS A 162 7.35 14.13 17.87
N VAL A 163 7.79 13.00 17.31
CA VAL A 163 6.90 11.89 17.01
C VAL A 163 6.46 11.24 18.32
N LEU A 164 5.16 11.31 18.61
CA LEU A 164 4.54 10.69 19.78
C LEU A 164 4.16 9.24 19.49
N TRP A 165 3.73 8.94 18.27
CA TRP A 165 3.28 7.62 17.86
C TRP A 165 3.42 7.42 16.35
N GLN A 166 3.64 6.18 15.93
CA GLN A 166 3.64 5.79 14.53
C GLN A 166 3.13 4.35 14.35
N THR A 167 2.44 4.10 13.24
CA THR A 167 2.12 2.75 12.76
C THR A 167 2.39 2.65 11.27
N LEU A 168 2.70 1.44 10.82
CA LEU A 168 2.61 1.06 9.43
C LEU A 168 1.21 0.49 9.17
N LEU A 169 0.64 0.84 8.03
CA LEU A 169 -0.55 0.23 7.48
C LEU A 169 -0.04 -0.72 6.39
N GLU A 170 -0.13 -2.03 6.68
CA GLU A 170 0.21 -3.11 5.73
C GLU A 170 -0.77 -3.16 4.55
#